data_AF-A0A959BT73-F1
#
_entry.id   AF-A0A959BT73-F1
#
_cell.length_a   1.000
_cell.length_b   1.000
_cell.length_c   1.000
_cell.angle_alpha   90.00
_cell.angle_beta   90.00
_cell.angle_gamma   90.00
#
_symmetry.space_group_name_H-M   'P 1'
#
loop_
_entity.id
_entity.type
_entity.pdbx_description
1 polymer ?
#
loop_
_entity_poly.entity_id
_entity_poly.type
_entity_poly.pdbx_seq_one_letter_code
_entity_poly.pdbx_strand_id
1 'polypeptide(L)'
;MKIKTISSLILFYFHLPLFGQITLMTEDTWISYSEEERFPELTYEETMSGTDFDRVHEFDEKQARLFHGLLEKYRIRDYGFDSETIDKLGDLTVVIRSVLDSLVPGLDYHAYPEVLNTERNLYEFAISKQGEKFHFSTSSLSDYIYIDHNLKELNRIAGKFYPGFSFKIPHFPGDQTLVILFAENKTYEQAVNEGFPCYVPTSFWTNFHWEKGIYTIVNLPQFPEENAMDLAYLNYLDSLRQKGFIVPPMNRNRLTVIDRGDNGLIHVVVDGGSQSLNLRRANKIQCDYSPWGVLLAYTLVKGFAGIPQLDDVFNKKRKYLDASTFLQLVEDSMEKE
;
A
#
# COMPACT_ATOMS: atom_id res chain seq x y z
N MET A 1 43.30 4.06 -16.20
CA MET A 1 42.73 3.50 -14.95
C MET A 1 41.28 3.14 -15.26
N LYS A 2 40.95 1.85 -15.32
CA LYS A 2 39.66 1.36 -15.82
C LYS A 2 38.64 1.35 -14.68
N ILE A 3 37.52 2.04 -14.87
CA ILE A 3 36.34 1.99 -14.02
C ILE A 3 35.65 0.64 -14.28
N LYS A 4 35.51 -0.18 -13.24
CA LYS A 4 34.66 -1.38 -13.26
C LYS A 4 33.27 -0.97 -12.80
N THR A 5 32.33 -1.04 -13.73
CA THR A 5 30.90 -1.13 -13.50
C THR A 5 30.62 -2.33 -12.60
N ILE A 6 29.97 -2.13 -11.45
CA ILE A 6 29.35 -3.23 -10.70
C ILE A 6 27.91 -3.30 -11.19
N SER A 7 27.70 -4.27 -12.08
CA SER A 7 26.39 -4.76 -12.49
C SER A 7 25.84 -5.68 -11.39
N SER A 8 24.52 -5.64 -11.22
CA SER A 8 23.69 -6.75 -10.74
C SER A 8 24.01 -7.27 -9.34
N LEU A 9 23.40 -6.65 -8.33
CA LEU A 9 23.18 -7.33 -7.06
C LEU A 9 21.82 -8.06 -7.16
N ILE A 10 21.88 -9.33 -7.53
CA ILE A 10 20.81 -10.29 -7.24
C ILE A 10 20.94 -10.58 -5.75
N LEU A 11 20.04 -10.06 -4.92
CA LEU A 11 19.83 -10.57 -3.56
C LEU A 11 18.65 -11.52 -3.60
N PHE A 12 18.93 -12.82 -3.47
CA PHE A 12 17.98 -13.77 -2.92
C PHE A 12 18.26 -13.85 -1.43
N TYR A 13 17.28 -13.54 -0.58
CA TYR A 13 17.18 -14.12 0.76
C TYR A 13 15.71 -14.17 1.20
N PHE A 14 15.25 -15.38 1.48
CA PHE A 14 13.98 -15.70 2.12
C PHE A 14 14.16 -15.64 3.64
N HIS A 15 13.21 -15.01 4.34
CA HIS A 15 12.65 -15.50 5.60
C HIS A 15 11.29 -14.80 5.88
N LEU A 16 10.21 -15.59 5.89
CA LEU A 16 8.97 -15.31 6.62
C LEU A 16 9.15 -15.82 8.07
N PRO A 17 8.39 -15.37 9.11
CA PRO A 17 7.00 -14.92 9.00
C PRO A 17 6.56 -13.70 9.87
N LEU A 18 5.37 -13.19 9.48
CA LEU A 18 4.29 -12.58 10.28
C LEU A 18 4.48 -11.21 10.96
N PHE A 19 3.58 -10.30 10.54
CA PHE A 19 2.85 -9.25 11.27
C PHE A 19 2.93 -7.88 10.60
N GLY A 20 2.20 -7.72 9.49
CA GLY A 20 1.88 -6.41 8.94
C GLY A 20 0.54 -5.90 9.46
N GLN A 21 0.53 -5.31 10.66
CA GLN A 21 -0.49 -4.31 10.97
C GLN A 21 -0.32 -3.18 9.94
N ILE A 22 -1.30 -2.96 9.07
CA ILE A 22 -1.40 -1.68 8.35
C ILE A 22 -1.93 -0.68 9.39
N THR A 23 -1.00 -0.05 10.11
CA THR A 23 -1.32 1.07 10.98
C THR A 23 -1.41 2.32 10.13
N LEU A 24 -2.63 2.68 9.72
CA LEU A 24 -2.93 4.05 9.28
C LEU A 24 -3.08 4.91 10.54
N MET A 25 -1.98 5.57 10.93
CA MET A 25 -2.00 6.60 11.97
C MET A 25 -2.49 7.92 11.35
N THR A 26 -3.71 8.32 11.69
CA THR A 26 -4.16 9.70 11.52
C THR A 26 -3.95 10.46 12.82
N GLU A 27 -3.64 11.75 12.69
CA GLU A 27 -3.31 12.70 13.75
C GLU A 27 -4.39 12.69 14.87
N ASP A 28 -3.93 12.71 16.12
CA ASP A 28 -4.69 12.90 17.37
C ASP A 28 -5.33 11.68 18.07
N THR A 29 -4.54 10.69 18.49
CA THR A 29 -4.67 10.04 19.82
C THR A 29 -3.54 9.05 20.12
N TRP A 30 -2.86 9.22 21.26
CA TRP A 30 -1.96 8.20 21.82
C TRP A 30 -2.81 7.19 22.60
N ILE A 31 -2.93 5.97 22.11
CA ILE A 31 -3.46 4.83 22.88
C ILE A 31 -2.33 3.82 22.99
N SER A 32 -1.76 3.68 24.19
CA SER A 32 -0.90 2.56 24.51
C SER A 32 -1.76 1.31 24.68
N TYR A 33 -1.52 0.27 23.88
CA TYR A 33 -2.03 -1.06 24.20
C TYR A 33 -1.02 -1.73 25.13
N SER A 34 -1.43 -2.00 26.36
CA SER A 34 -0.68 -2.87 27.27
C SER A 34 -0.72 -4.30 26.75
N GLU A 35 0.45 -4.93 26.65
CA GLU A 35 0.61 -6.37 26.53
C GLU A 35 -0.27 -7.09 27.56
N GLU A 36 -1.20 -7.94 27.11
CA GLU A 36 -1.72 -9.15 27.79
C GLU A 36 -3.09 -9.58 27.22
N GLU A 37 -3.14 -9.99 25.95
CA GLU A 37 -4.08 -11.03 25.52
C GLU A 37 -3.35 -11.94 24.54
N ARG A 38 -2.70 -12.98 25.08
CA ARG A 38 -2.08 -14.06 24.29
C ARG A 38 -3.19 -14.79 23.53
N PHE A 39 -3.33 -14.50 22.24
CA PHE A 39 -3.94 -15.41 21.29
C PHE A 39 -3.11 -16.71 21.25
N PRO A 40 -3.71 -17.90 21.15
CA PRO A 40 -2.96 -19.14 21.05
C PRO A 40 -2.02 -19.08 19.84
N GLU A 41 -0.72 -19.26 20.12
CA GLU A 41 0.33 -19.41 19.11
C GLU A 41 -0.01 -20.60 18.20
N LEU A 42 -0.55 -20.30 17.02
CA LEU A 42 -0.57 -21.21 15.89
C LEU A 42 0.46 -20.69 14.90
N THR A 43 1.58 -21.39 14.80
CA THR A 43 2.59 -21.16 13.77
C THR A 43 1.95 -21.39 12.40
N TYR A 44 1.96 -20.35 11.56
CA TYR A 44 1.35 -20.30 10.23
C TYR A 44 1.89 -21.35 9.24
N GLU A 45 2.93 -22.09 9.62
CA GLU A 45 3.58 -23.11 8.80
C GLU A 45 2.77 -24.40 8.61
N GLU A 46 1.71 -24.65 9.40
CA GLU A 46 1.06 -25.98 9.37
C GLU A 46 -0.12 -26.13 8.41
N THR A 47 -0.47 -25.13 7.58
CA THR A 47 -1.64 -25.28 6.66
C THR A 47 -1.51 -24.74 5.23
N MET A 48 -0.39 -24.13 4.82
CA MET A 48 -0.22 -23.78 3.41
C MET A 48 0.20 -25.02 2.60
N SER A 49 -0.64 -25.42 1.65
CA SER A 49 -0.29 -26.48 0.71
C SER A 49 0.88 -26.02 -0.17
N GLY A 50 1.72 -26.93 -0.67
CA GLY A 50 2.85 -26.56 -1.54
C GLY A 50 2.43 -25.72 -2.77
N THR A 51 1.19 -25.88 -3.25
CA THR A 51 0.61 -25.07 -4.32
C THR A 51 0.28 -23.62 -3.94
N ASP A 52 0.09 -23.33 -2.65
CA ASP A 52 -0.15 -21.96 -2.19
C ASP A 52 1.16 -21.18 -2.08
N PHE A 53 2.26 -21.84 -1.69
CA PHE A 53 3.59 -21.25 -1.60
C PHE A 53 4.13 -20.84 -2.98
N ASP A 54 4.05 -21.72 -3.98
CA ASP A 54 4.50 -21.43 -5.35
C ASP A 54 3.77 -20.21 -5.95
N ARG A 55 2.48 -20.04 -5.63
CA ARG A 55 1.66 -18.91 -6.10
C ARG A 55 2.03 -17.58 -5.46
N VAL A 56 2.40 -17.56 -4.18
CA VAL A 56 2.91 -16.33 -3.53
C VAL A 56 4.24 -15.93 -4.17
N HIS A 57 5.13 -16.89 -4.42
CA HIS A 57 6.41 -16.60 -5.04
C HIS A 57 6.28 -16.06 -6.48
N GLU A 58 5.43 -16.69 -7.30
CA GLU A 58 5.13 -16.20 -8.65
C GLU A 58 4.56 -14.77 -8.65
N PHE A 59 3.74 -14.44 -7.64
CA PHE A 59 3.21 -13.10 -7.43
C PHE A 59 4.31 -12.09 -7.12
N ASP A 60 5.15 -12.36 -6.14
CA ASP A 60 6.23 -11.46 -5.71
C ASP A 60 7.20 -11.17 -6.87
N GLU A 61 7.57 -12.21 -7.64
CA GLU A 61 8.41 -12.02 -8.81
C GLU A 61 7.74 -11.15 -9.88
N LYS A 62 6.43 -11.32 -10.11
CA LYS A 62 5.68 -10.53 -11.07
C LYS A 62 5.57 -9.07 -10.62
N GLN A 63 5.37 -8.83 -9.33
CA GLN A 63 5.37 -7.48 -8.76
C GLN A 63 6.73 -6.82 -8.90
N ALA A 64 7.80 -7.52 -8.57
CA ALA A 64 9.15 -7.01 -8.74
C ALA A 64 9.44 -6.67 -10.21
N ARG A 65 9.06 -7.55 -11.16
CA ARG A 65 9.19 -7.29 -12.60
C ARG A 65 8.39 -6.08 -13.06
N LEU A 66 7.14 -5.95 -12.62
CA LEU A 66 6.28 -4.80 -12.96
C LEU A 66 6.87 -3.51 -12.39
N PHE A 67 7.24 -3.52 -11.12
CA PHE A 67 7.85 -2.39 -10.44
C PHE A 67 9.14 -1.94 -11.11
N HIS A 68 10.11 -2.83 -11.30
CA HIS A 68 11.40 -2.48 -11.92
C HIS A 68 11.22 -2.07 -13.38
N GLY A 69 10.33 -2.73 -14.13
CA GLY A 69 10.03 -2.34 -15.51
C GLY A 69 9.43 -0.94 -15.61
N LEU A 70 8.55 -0.57 -14.69
CA LEU A 70 7.95 0.77 -14.62
C LEU A 70 8.94 1.82 -14.08
N LEU A 71 9.79 1.49 -13.11
CA LEU A 71 10.89 2.35 -12.68
C LEU A 71 11.77 2.74 -13.86
N GLU A 72 12.22 1.76 -14.64
CA GLU A 72 13.08 1.98 -15.81
C GLU A 72 12.36 2.77 -16.89
N LYS A 73 11.14 2.36 -17.27
CA LYS A 73 10.33 3.01 -18.31
C LYS A 73 10.11 4.49 -18.03
N TYR A 74 9.79 4.83 -16.78
CA TYR A 74 9.47 6.19 -16.36
C TYR A 74 10.65 6.95 -15.75
N ARG A 75 11.82 6.31 -15.67
CA ARG A 75 13.04 6.87 -15.06
C ARG A 75 12.79 7.38 -13.63
N ILE A 76 11.94 6.68 -12.90
CA ILE A 76 11.70 6.93 -11.48
C ILE A 76 12.94 6.44 -10.74
N ARG A 77 13.53 7.30 -9.92
CA ARG A 77 14.70 6.92 -9.11
C ARG A 77 14.22 6.26 -7.83
N ASP A 78 14.92 5.24 -7.41
CA ASP A 78 14.64 4.48 -6.20
C ASP A 78 15.90 4.31 -5.34
N TYR A 79 15.69 4.21 -4.02
CA TYR A 79 16.71 3.87 -3.05
C TYR A 79 16.09 2.96 -2.00
N GLY A 80 16.50 1.69 -2.01
CA GLY A 80 16.09 0.68 -1.04
C GLY A 80 17.08 0.59 0.13
N PHE A 81 16.56 0.43 1.34
CA PHE A 81 17.34 0.16 2.54
C PHE A 81 16.51 -0.62 3.55
N ASP A 82 17.19 -1.32 4.45
CA ASP A 82 16.55 -2.01 5.57
C ASP A 82 15.92 -1.00 6.53
N SER A 83 14.64 -1.14 6.84
CA SER A 83 13.95 -0.21 7.75
C SER A 83 14.40 -0.38 9.21
N GLU A 84 14.94 -1.54 9.57
CA GLU A 84 15.49 -1.91 10.90
C GLU A 84 16.99 -1.61 10.99
N THR A 85 17.43 -0.45 10.51
CA THR A 85 18.86 -0.11 10.41
C THR A 85 19.34 0.92 11.45
N ILE A 86 18.50 1.33 12.40
CA ILE A 86 18.81 2.39 13.37
C ILE A 86 19.32 1.77 14.69
N ASP A 87 20.56 1.30 14.71
CA ASP A 87 21.13 0.67 15.91
C ASP A 87 21.81 1.67 16.85
N LYS A 88 22.31 2.79 16.30
CA LYS A 88 23.13 3.74 17.04
C LYS A 88 23.13 5.14 16.42
N LEU A 89 23.70 6.06 17.19
CA LEU A 89 23.98 7.43 16.75
C LEU A 89 24.82 7.43 15.47
N GLY A 90 24.31 8.10 14.44
CA GLY A 90 24.91 8.25 13.13
C GLY A 90 24.18 7.46 12.03
N ASP A 91 23.40 6.44 12.38
CA ASP A 91 22.73 5.61 11.37
C ASP A 91 21.63 6.39 10.63
N LEU A 92 20.86 7.22 11.34
CA LEU A 92 19.89 8.13 10.71
C LEU A 92 20.57 9.07 9.70
N THR A 93 21.72 9.63 10.07
CA THR A 93 22.53 10.48 9.17
C THR A 93 22.93 9.73 7.91
N VAL A 94 23.40 8.48 8.05
CA VAL A 94 23.80 7.64 6.90
C VAL A 94 22.61 7.39 5.98
N VAL A 95 21.46 7.01 6.52
CA VAL A 95 20.24 6.74 5.73
C VAL A 95 19.80 8.00 4.97
N ILE A 96 19.56 9.11 5.68
CA ILE A 96 19.02 10.34 5.06
C ILE A 96 19.97 10.89 4.00
N ARG A 97 21.28 10.88 4.25
CA ARG A 97 22.27 11.33 3.25
C ARG A 97 22.30 10.41 2.04
N SER A 98 22.27 9.09 2.24
CA SER A 98 22.28 8.14 1.12
C SER A 98 21.04 8.28 0.24
N VAL A 99 19.87 8.52 0.83
CA VAL A 99 18.62 8.82 0.11
C VAL A 99 18.78 10.10 -0.71
N LEU A 100 19.23 11.20 -0.10
CA LEU A 100 19.37 12.49 -0.79
C LEU A 100 20.43 12.46 -1.89
N ASP A 101 21.60 11.89 -1.60
CA ASP A 101 22.73 11.84 -2.53
C ASP A 101 22.44 10.92 -3.73
N SER A 102 21.69 9.84 -3.52
CA SER A 102 21.31 8.89 -4.58
C SER A 102 20.15 9.40 -5.43
N LEU A 103 19.09 9.90 -4.80
CA LEU A 103 17.85 10.28 -5.50
C LEU A 103 17.92 11.70 -6.07
N VAL A 104 18.68 12.58 -5.43
CA VAL A 104 18.78 14.01 -5.76
C VAL A 104 20.25 14.40 -5.98
N PRO A 105 20.93 13.82 -7.00
CA PRO A 105 22.33 14.06 -7.28
C PRO A 105 22.56 15.55 -7.53
N GLY A 106 23.58 16.09 -6.86
CA GLY A 106 23.94 17.51 -6.94
C GLY A 106 23.18 18.42 -5.97
N LEU A 107 22.37 17.87 -5.06
CA LEU A 107 21.82 18.63 -3.94
C LEU A 107 22.95 19.08 -3.01
N ASP A 108 23.37 20.34 -3.13
CA ASP A 108 24.33 20.93 -2.18
C ASP A 108 23.62 21.32 -0.87
N TYR A 109 24.01 20.70 0.24
CA TYR A 109 23.48 20.96 1.58
C TYR A 109 24.59 20.87 2.63
N HIS A 110 24.40 21.59 3.73
CA HIS A 110 25.23 21.47 4.92
C HIS A 110 24.56 20.54 5.93
N ALA A 111 25.22 19.46 6.32
CA ALA A 111 24.73 18.55 7.35
C ALA A 111 25.22 18.97 8.75
N TYR A 112 24.31 18.98 9.72
CA TYR A 112 24.66 19.12 11.13
C TYR A 112 24.93 17.74 11.74
N PRO A 113 25.78 17.62 12.76
CA PRO A 113 25.97 16.35 13.46
C PRO A 113 24.65 15.83 14.05
N GLU A 114 24.46 14.52 13.98
CA GLU A 114 23.37 13.86 14.70
C GLU A 114 23.55 13.99 16.20
N VAL A 115 22.44 14.14 16.92
CA VAL A 115 22.42 14.22 18.38
C VAL A 115 21.39 13.24 18.95
N LEU A 116 21.70 12.67 20.11
CA LEU A 116 20.74 11.92 20.91
C LEU A 116 20.02 12.89 21.85
N ASN A 117 18.71 13.03 21.66
CA ASN A 117 17.82 13.72 22.57
C ASN A 117 17.30 12.73 23.62
N THR A 118 17.94 12.71 24.80
CA THR A 118 17.63 11.77 25.88
C THR A 118 16.28 12.02 26.55
N GLU A 119 15.72 13.23 26.46
CA GLU A 119 14.40 13.53 27.06
C GLU A 119 13.26 12.94 26.22
N ARG A 120 13.43 12.93 24.89
CA ARG A 120 12.44 12.44 23.93
C ARG A 120 12.74 11.03 23.42
N ASN A 121 13.91 10.48 23.76
CA ASN A 121 14.46 9.25 23.21
C ASN A 121 14.48 9.24 21.68
N LEU A 122 15.08 10.28 21.10
CA LEU A 122 15.19 10.43 19.64
C LEU A 122 16.64 10.64 19.20
N TYR A 123 17.01 10.02 18.09
CA TYR A 123 18.11 10.51 17.28
C TYR A 123 17.58 11.64 16.39
N GLU A 124 18.24 12.79 16.43
CA GLU A 124 17.86 13.99 15.68
C GLU A 124 19.01 14.40 14.75
N PHE A 125 18.70 14.52 13.45
CA PHE A 125 19.62 14.93 12.40
C PHE A 125 19.04 16.13 11.66
N ALA A 126 19.87 17.02 11.14
CA ALA A 126 19.39 18.15 10.37
C ALA A 126 20.33 18.47 9.20
N ILE A 127 19.75 18.98 8.12
CA ILE A 127 20.50 19.60 7.03
C ILE A 127 20.05 21.04 6.83
N SER A 128 20.89 21.86 6.22
CA SER A 128 20.57 23.21 5.77
C SER A 128 20.88 23.40 4.31
N LYS A 129 19.96 24.03 3.58
CA LYS A 129 20.16 24.47 2.21
C LYS A 129 19.56 25.86 2.02
N GLN A 130 20.38 26.79 1.50
CA GLN A 130 19.98 28.18 1.29
C GLN A 130 19.37 28.84 2.55
N GLY A 131 19.92 28.52 3.72
CA GLY A 131 19.48 29.09 5.01
C GLY A 131 18.23 28.44 5.62
N GLU A 132 17.54 27.54 4.92
CA GLU A 132 16.45 26.74 5.50
C GLU A 132 16.98 25.44 6.09
N LYS A 133 16.47 25.09 7.27
CA LYS A 133 16.77 23.84 7.96
C LYS A 133 15.64 22.82 7.76
N PHE A 134 16.03 21.59 7.49
CA PHE A 134 15.15 20.42 7.41
C PHE A 134 15.56 19.45 8.50
N HIS A 135 14.59 18.95 9.24
CA HIS A 135 14.81 18.19 10.46
C HIS A 135 14.36 16.75 10.26
N PHE A 136 15.24 15.81 10.60
CA PHE A 136 14.99 14.39 10.52
C PHE A 136 15.10 13.82 11.93
N SER A 137 14.28 12.82 12.22
CA SER A 137 14.31 12.17 13.51
C SER A 137 13.88 10.72 13.43
N THR A 138 14.32 9.93 14.41
CA THR A 138 13.86 8.57 14.61
C THR A 138 13.98 8.17 16.08
N SER A 139 13.34 7.07 16.48
CA SER A 139 13.46 6.52 17.84
C SER A 139 14.91 6.20 18.19
N SER A 140 15.31 6.42 19.44
CA SER A 140 16.51 5.80 20.00
C SER A 140 16.21 4.53 20.81
N LEU A 141 14.93 4.10 20.85
CA LEU A 141 14.47 2.90 21.56
C LEU A 141 14.09 1.77 20.60
N SER A 142 14.14 2.02 19.30
CA SER A 142 13.80 1.08 18.25
C SER A 142 14.76 1.28 17.08
N ASP A 143 15.05 0.17 16.43
CA ASP A 143 15.81 0.03 15.20
C ASP A 143 15.08 0.52 13.94
N TYR A 144 13.78 0.82 14.04
CA TYR A 144 12.99 1.30 12.91
C TYR A 144 13.16 2.79 12.65
N ILE A 145 13.24 3.16 11.37
CA ILE A 145 13.15 4.55 10.93
C ILE A 145 11.73 5.12 11.04
N TYR A 146 11.58 6.34 11.59
CA TYR A 146 10.31 7.08 11.56
C TYR A 146 9.99 7.65 10.18
N ILE A 147 9.58 6.78 9.27
CA ILE A 147 9.52 7.10 7.86
C ILE A 147 8.51 8.20 7.51
N ASP A 148 7.33 8.23 8.11
CA ASP A 148 6.30 9.24 7.80
C ASP A 148 6.79 10.66 8.08
N HIS A 149 7.48 10.85 9.21
CA HIS A 149 8.08 12.13 9.57
C HIS A 149 9.19 12.51 8.59
N ASN A 150 10.12 11.59 8.33
CA ASN A 150 11.25 11.85 7.45
C ASN A 150 10.81 12.07 5.99
N LEU A 151 9.76 11.38 5.52
CA LEU A 151 9.17 11.56 4.19
C LEU A 151 8.49 12.93 4.03
N LYS A 152 7.85 13.46 5.08
CA LYS A 152 7.30 14.83 5.08
C LYS A 152 8.43 15.86 4.86
N GLU A 153 9.56 15.69 5.51
CA GLU A 153 10.70 16.61 5.42
C GLU A 153 11.46 16.46 4.09
N LEU A 154 11.61 15.23 3.57
CA LEU A 154 12.06 14.99 2.19
C LEU A 154 11.14 15.70 1.17
N ASN A 155 9.82 15.62 1.36
CA ASN A 155 8.88 16.31 0.47
C ASN A 155 8.91 17.83 0.61
N ARG A 156 9.25 18.39 1.78
CA ARG A 156 9.52 19.83 1.91
C ARG A 156 10.75 20.25 1.10
N ILE A 157 11.82 19.44 1.12
CA ILE A 157 13.01 19.67 0.28
C ILE A 157 12.61 19.63 -1.21
N ALA A 158 11.88 18.60 -1.63
CA ALA A 158 11.42 18.46 -3.01
C ALA A 158 10.57 19.66 -3.44
N GLY A 159 9.53 20.00 -2.69
CA GLY A 159 8.63 21.11 -3.02
C GLY A 159 9.33 22.46 -3.16
N LYS A 160 10.41 22.68 -2.39
CA LYS A 160 11.18 23.93 -2.45
C LYS A 160 12.20 23.97 -3.57
N PHE A 161 12.99 22.92 -3.74
CA PHE A 161 14.15 22.95 -4.64
C PHE A 161 13.90 22.25 -5.98
N TYR A 162 12.86 21.43 -6.07
CA TYR A 162 12.44 20.70 -7.27
C TYR A 162 10.93 20.79 -7.44
N PRO A 163 10.37 21.98 -7.75
CA PRO A 163 8.93 22.15 -7.90
C PRO A 163 8.35 21.14 -8.91
N GLY A 164 7.28 20.46 -8.50
CA GLY A 164 6.64 19.42 -9.31
C GLY A 164 7.21 18.00 -9.11
N PHE A 165 8.23 17.83 -8.26
CA PHE A 165 8.74 16.52 -7.84
C PHE A 165 8.24 16.17 -6.43
N SER A 166 8.23 14.87 -6.12
CA SER A 166 7.96 14.39 -4.76
C SER A 166 8.70 13.10 -4.43
N PHE A 167 8.89 12.88 -3.14
CA PHE A 167 9.30 11.61 -2.60
C PHE A 167 8.09 10.75 -2.27
N LYS A 168 8.16 9.46 -2.59
CA LYS A 168 7.09 8.49 -2.36
C LYS A 168 7.66 7.17 -1.85
N ILE A 169 6.79 6.33 -1.30
CA ILE A 169 7.12 4.97 -0.87
C ILE A 169 6.18 4.03 -1.63
N PRO A 170 6.69 2.96 -2.25
CA PRO A 170 5.83 1.97 -2.84
C PRO A 170 5.20 1.09 -1.75
N HIS A 171 3.98 0.64 -1.97
CA HIS A 171 3.23 -0.18 -1.03
C HIS A 171 3.33 -1.65 -1.41
N PHE A 172 4.51 -2.23 -1.20
CA PHE A 172 4.67 -3.67 -1.33
C PHE A 172 4.10 -4.39 -0.11
N PRO A 173 3.41 -5.52 -0.30
CA PRO A 173 3.15 -6.43 0.81
C PRO A 173 4.47 -7.09 1.26
N GLY A 174 4.83 -6.93 2.53
CA GLY A 174 5.62 -7.95 3.25
C GLY A 174 7.15 -7.87 3.18
N ASP A 175 7.77 -6.70 3.16
CA ASP A 175 9.23 -6.60 3.28
C ASP A 175 9.63 -5.60 4.39
N GLN A 176 10.68 -5.95 5.16
CA GLN A 176 11.39 -5.05 6.08
C GLN A 176 12.25 -4.03 5.31
N THR A 177 12.47 -4.26 4.01
CA THR A 177 13.10 -3.31 3.10
C THR A 177 12.14 -2.18 2.75
N LEU A 178 12.54 -0.94 3.08
CA LEU A 178 11.85 0.25 2.65
C LEU A 178 12.49 0.82 1.39
N VAL A 179 11.67 1.17 0.41
CA VAL A 179 12.12 1.83 -0.83
C VAL A 179 11.59 3.26 -0.86
N ILE A 180 12.48 4.23 -1.06
CA ILE A 180 12.10 5.63 -1.31
C ILE A 180 12.26 5.92 -2.79
N LEU A 181 11.25 6.55 -3.36
CA LEU A 181 11.18 6.94 -4.76
C LEU A 181 11.31 8.46 -4.90
N PHE A 182 11.88 8.93 -6.00
CA PHE A 182 11.90 10.34 -6.37
C PHE A 182 11.68 10.54 -7.88
N ALA A 183 10.62 11.27 -8.24
CA ALA A 183 10.26 11.60 -9.61
C ALA A 183 9.31 12.81 -9.68
N GLU A 184 9.04 13.26 -10.91
CA GLU A 184 7.99 14.25 -11.17
C GLU A 184 6.60 13.69 -10.84
N ASN A 185 5.71 14.50 -10.29
CA ASN A 185 4.36 14.11 -9.92
C ASN A 185 3.57 13.55 -11.11
N LYS A 186 3.70 14.17 -12.29
CA LYS A 186 3.09 13.69 -13.53
C LYS A 186 3.64 12.32 -13.97
N THR A 187 4.93 12.07 -13.70
CA THR A 187 5.56 10.78 -13.98
C THR A 187 5.00 9.69 -13.09
N TYR A 188 4.81 9.96 -11.79
CA TYR A 188 4.12 9.03 -10.90
C TYR A 188 2.69 8.76 -11.36
N GLU A 189 1.92 9.79 -11.71
CA GLU A 189 0.54 9.61 -12.20
C GLU A 189 0.48 8.67 -13.42
N GLN A 190 1.39 8.85 -14.38
CA GLN A 190 1.47 7.98 -15.56
C GLN A 190 1.88 6.55 -15.20
N ALA A 191 2.89 6.38 -14.34
CA ALA A 191 3.35 5.06 -13.92
C ALA A 191 2.27 4.31 -13.12
N VAL A 192 1.62 5.01 -12.18
CA VAL A 192 0.52 4.47 -11.37
C VAL A 192 -0.63 4.04 -12.27
N ASN A 193 -1.00 4.87 -13.26
CA ASN A 193 -2.00 4.52 -14.27
C ASN A 193 -1.66 3.29 -15.11
N GLU A 194 -0.43 2.76 -15.04
CA GLU A 194 0.00 1.51 -15.69
C GLU A 194 0.23 0.34 -14.72
N GLY A 195 0.06 0.54 -13.41
CA GLY A 195 0.22 -0.51 -12.39
C GLY A 195 1.34 -0.29 -11.39
N PHE A 196 1.97 0.89 -11.36
CA PHE A 196 3.07 1.14 -10.42
C PHE A 196 2.55 1.19 -8.96
N PRO A 197 3.16 0.46 -8.02
CA PRO A 197 2.61 0.21 -6.68
C PRO A 197 2.87 1.38 -5.72
N CYS A 198 2.43 2.58 -6.06
CA CYS A 198 2.65 3.79 -5.28
C CYS A 198 1.37 4.63 -5.20
N TYR A 199 0.98 5.07 -4.01
CA TYR A 199 -0.19 5.95 -3.88
C TYR A 199 0.09 7.35 -4.43
N VAL A 200 -0.88 7.89 -5.17
CA VAL A 200 -0.96 9.29 -5.60
C VAL A 200 -2.37 9.82 -5.32
N PRO A 201 -2.59 11.12 -5.12
CA PRO A 201 -3.95 11.63 -4.85
C PRO A 201 -4.99 11.19 -5.89
N THR A 202 -4.59 11.06 -7.16
CA THR A 202 -5.44 10.59 -8.26
C THR A 202 -5.78 9.10 -8.18
N SER A 203 -5.13 8.32 -7.30
CA SER A 203 -5.48 6.92 -7.04
C SER A 203 -6.57 6.75 -5.99
N PHE A 204 -6.93 7.80 -5.25
CA PHE A 204 -7.99 7.72 -4.24
C PHE A 204 -9.36 8.01 -4.84
N TRP A 205 -10.35 7.19 -4.48
CA TRP A 205 -11.74 7.47 -4.79
C TRP A 205 -12.33 8.34 -3.68
N THR A 206 -12.12 9.66 -3.79
CA THR A 206 -12.45 10.61 -2.71
C THR A 206 -13.93 10.94 -2.59
N ASN A 207 -14.71 10.68 -3.64
CA ASN A 207 -16.12 11.07 -3.75
C ASN A 207 -17.04 9.85 -3.62
N PHE A 208 -16.74 9.03 -2.60
CA PHE A 208 -17.44 7.80 -2.29
C PHE A 208 -17.83 7.78 -0.81
N HIS A 209 -19.13 7.74 -0.54
CA HIS A 209 -19.72 7.88 0.79
C HIS A 209 -20.26 6.54 1.28
N TRP A 210 -19.38 5.75 1.87
CA TRP A 210 -19.76 4.50 2.52
C TRP A 210 -19.35 4.51 3.98
N GLU A 211 -20.24 4.04 4.85
CA GLU A 211 -20.04 4.12 6.28
C GLU A 211 -18.88 3.21 6.70
N LYS A 212 -17.89 3.81 7.37
CA LYS A 212 -16.69 3.10 7.87
C LYS A 212 -17.12 1.96 8.79
N GLY A 213 -16.59 0.76 8.55
CA GLY A 213 -16.92 -0.43 9.34
C GLY A 213 -18.19 -1.18 8.91
N ILE A 214 -18.89 -0.73 7.86
CA ILE A 214 -19.95 -1.52 7.22
C ILE A 214 -19.34 -2.36 6.09
N TYR A 215 -19.05 -3.62 6.37
CA TYR A 215 -18.55 -4.57 5.38
C TYR A 215 -19.71 -5.17 4.59
N THR A 216 -19.43 -5.69 3.39
CA THR A 216 -20.42 -6.43 2.61
C THR A 216 -20.03 -7.90 2.51
N ILE A 217 -20.87 -8.77 3.05
CA ILE A 217 -20.80 -10.22 2.85
C ILE A 217 -21.67 -10.56 1.64
N VAL A 218 -21.09 -11.24 0.65
CA VAL A 218 -21.79 -11.72 -0.55
C VAL A 218 -21.78 -13.24 -0.55
N ASN A 219 -22.96 -13.84 -0.55
CA ASN A 219 -23.14 -15.28 -0.72
C ASN A 219 -23.42 -15.58 -2.20
N LEU A 220 -22.62 -16.42 -2.83
CA LEU A 220 -22.69 -16.77 -4.24
C LEU A 220 -23.20 -18.20 -4.40
N PRO A 221 -23.98 -18.47 -5.46
CA PRO A 221 -24.31 -19.85 -5.83
C PRO A 221 -23.07 -20.68 -6.16
N GLN A 222 -22.10 -20.04 -6.85
CA GLN A 222 -20.82 -20.60 -7.23
C GLN A 222 -19.79 -19.48 -7.29
N PHE A 223 -18.57 -19.78 -6.84
CA PHE A 223 -17.44 -18.86 -6.98
C PHE A 223 -17.10 -18.63 -8.47
N PRO A 224 -17.04 -17.37 -8.95
CA PRO A 224 -16.74 -17.08 -10.35
C PRO A 224 -15.29 -17.42 -10.71
N GLU A 225 -15.05 -17.70 -11.99
CA GLU A 225 -13.67 -17.77 -12.49
C GLU A 225 -12.99 -16.40 -12.32
N GLU A 226 -11.74 -16.39 -11.86
CA GLU A 226 -10.99 -15.17 -11.56
C GLU A 226 -10.96 -14.18 -12.74
N ASN A 227 -10.64 -14.67 -13.94
CA ASN A 227 -10.63 -13.85 -15.16
C ASN A 227 -11.99 -13.23 -15.45
N ALA A 228 -13.09 -13.94 -15.18
CA ALA A 228 -14.44 -13.42 -15.40
C ALA A 228 -14.79 -12.33 -14.36
N MET A 229 -14.37 -12.52 -13.10
CA MET A 229 -14.53 -11.53 -12.05
C MET A 229 -13.73 -10.25 -12.35
N ASP A 230 -12.46 -10.38 -12.74
CA ASP A 230 -11.60 -9.27 -13.15
C ASP A 230 -12.24 -8.45 -14.27
N LEU A 231 -12.69 -9.12 -15.33
CA LEU A 231 -13.32 -8.47 -16.48
C LEU A 231 -14.63 -7.76 -16.08
N ALA A 232 -15.46 -8.40 -15.26
CA ALA A 232 -16.70 -7.80 -14.78
C ALA A 232 -16.43 -6.54 -13.93
N TYR A 233 -15.43 -6.61 -13.04
CA TYR A 233 -15.04 -5.49 -12.19
C TYR A 233 -14.59 -4.29 -13.01
N LEU A 234 -13.69 -4.52 -13.98
CA LEU A 234 -13.18 -3.48 -14.88
C LEU A 234 -14.29 -2.89 -15.76
N ASN A 235 -15.18 -3.72 -16.29
CA ASN A 235 -16.32 -3.24 -17.09
C ASN A 235 -17.27 -2.36 -16.27
N TYR A 236 -17.48 -2.67 -14.99
CA TYR A 236 -18.30 -1.82 -14.12
C TYR A 236 -17.61 -0.52 -13.76
N LEU A 237 -16.31 -0.54 -13.49
CA LEU A 237 -15.52 0.67 -13.30
C LEU A 237 -15.63 1.61 -14.51
N ASP A 238 -15.50 1.08 -15.72
CA ASP A 238 -15.65 1.85 -16.96
C ASP A 238 -17.08 2.32 -17.18
N SER A 239 -18.08 1.50 -16.86
CA SER A 239 -19.50 1.90 -16.95
C SER A 239 -19.84 3.03 -15.99
N LEU A 240 -19.30 3.02 -14.77
CA LEU A 240 -19.48 4.10 -13.81
C LEU A 240 -18.85 5.40 -14.34
N ARG A 241 -17.64 5.33 -14.89
CA ARG A 241 -16.99 6.48 -15.54
C ARG A 241 -17.83 7.05 -16.69
N GLN A 242 -18.38 6.18 -17.55
CA GLN A 242 -19.26 6.60 -18.66
C GLN A 242 -20.58 7.24 -18.19
N LYS A 243 -21.06 6.89 -16.99
CA LYS A 243 -22.25 7.48 -16.36
C LYS A 243 -21.96 8.82 -15.65
N GLY A 244 -20.72 9.32 -15.72
CA GLY A 244 -20.31 10.57 -15.10
C GLY A 244 -19.94 10.44 -13.62
N PHE A 245 -19.73 9.23 -13.10
CA PHE A 245 -19.18 9.07 -11.74
C PHE A 245 -17.68 9.35 -11.72
N ILE A 246 -17.21 10.00 -10.66
CA ILE A 246 -15.79 10.31 -10.46
C ILE A 246 -15.09 9.04 -9.95
N VAL A 247 -14.51 8.26 -10.85
CA VAL A 247 -13.82 7.00 -10.53
C VAL A 247 -12.34 7.08 -10.92
N PRO A 248 -11.40 6.73 -10.03
CA PRO A 248 -9.98 6.74 -10.36
C PRO A 248 -9.63 5.86 -11.57
N PRO A 249 -8.54 6.17 -12.30
CA PRO A 249 -8.06 5.37 -13.42
C PRO A 249 -7.47 4.03 -12.95
N MET A 250 -8.34 3.08 -12.61
CA MET A 250 -7.95 1.71 -12.26
C MET A 250 -7.86 0.84 -13.51
N ASN A 251 -6.85 -0.03 -13.54
CA ASN A 251 -6.67 -1.05 -14.56
C ASN A 251 -6.34 -2.39 -13.88
N ARG A 252 -6.26 -3.47 -14.66
CA ARG A 252 -5.94 -4.81 -14.14
C ARG A 252 -4.62 -4.87 -13.38
N ASN A 253 -3.64 -4.08 -13.79
CA ASN A 253 -2.33 -3.99 -13.15
C ASN A 253 -2.32 -3.23 -11.83
N ARG A 254 -3.46 -2.67 -11.40
CA ARG A 254 -3.58 -1.98 -10.11
C ARG A 254 -4.47 -2.73 -9.11
N LEU A 255 -5.05 -3.85 -9.52
CA LEU A 255 -5.98 -4.61 -8.70
C LEU A 255 -5.33 -5.92 -8.24
N THR A 256 -5.33 -6.12 -6.93
CA THR A 256 -4.92 -7.36 -6.28
C THR A 256 -6.08 -7.84 -5.43
N VAL A 257 -6.53 -9.07 -5.62
CA VAL A 257 -7.57 -9.65 -4.77
C VAL A 257 -6.91 -10.69 -3.87
N ILE A 258 -6.84 -10.44 -2.57
CA ILE A 258 -6.15 -11.29 -1.61
C ILE A 258 -7.18 -11.94 -0.67
N ASP A 259 -7.15 -13.26 -0.58
CA ASP A 259 -7.81 -13.98 0.51
C ASP A 259 -6.88 -13.97 1.74
N ARG A 260 -7.30 -13.31 2.83
CA ARG A 260 -6.48 -13.25 4.06
C ARG A 260 -6.68 -14.46 4.98
N GLY A 261 -7.18 -15.58 4.47
CA GLY A 261 -6.98 -16.92 5.06
C GLY A 261 -7.81 -17.27 6.29
N ASP A 262 -8.18 -16.29 7.11
CA ASP A 262 -8.95 -16.51 8.33
C ASP A 262 -10.39 -16.05 8.11
N ASN A 263 -11.29 -17.00 7.79
CA ASN A 263 -12.75 -16.87 7.64
C ASN A 263 -13.34 -16.63 6.23
N GLY A 264 -12.57 -16.76 5.14
CA GLY A 264 -13.09 -16.52 3.77
C GLY A 264 -13.34 -15.03 3.47
N LEU A 265 -12.60 -14.17 4.15
CA LEU A 265 -12.58 -12.72 3.96
C LEU A 265 -11.67 -12.40 2.77
N ILE A 266 -12.27 -11.86 1.71
CA ILE A 266 -11.55 -11.48 0.49
C ILE A 266 -11.35 -9.97 0.51
N HIS A 267 -10.10 -9.55 0.70
CA HIS A 267 -9.71 -8.16 0.60
C HIS A 267 -9.33 -7.83 -0.84
N VAL A 268 -9.90 -6.76 -1.39
CA VAL A 268 -9.32 -6.12 -2.57
C VAL A 268 -8.27 -5.15 -2.08
N VAL A 269 -7.01 -5.41 -2.42
CA VAL A 269 -5.91 -4.46 -2.25
C VAL A 269 -5.74 -3.72 -3.56
N VAL A 270 -5.84 -2.40 -3.47
CA VAL A 270 -5.58 -1.49 -4.59
C VAL A 270 -4.12 -1.07 -4.54
N ASP A 271 -3.52 -0.96 -5.72
CA ASP A 271 -2.11 -0.63 -5.94
C ASP A 271 -1.12 -1.77 -5.58
N GLY A 272 -1.58 -3.02 -5.48
CA GLY A 272 -0.73 -4.20 -5.21
C GLY A 272 -0.40 -5.09 -6.43
N GLY A 273 -0.74 -4.67 -7.65
CA GLY A 273 -0.47 -5.38 -8.91
C GLY A 273 -1.32 -6.62 -9.28
N SER A 274 -1.19 -7.06 -10.53
CA SER A 274 -2.13 -7.91 -11.31
C SER A 274 -2.30 -9.40 -10.95
N GLN A 275 -2.43 -9.81 -9.70
CA GLN A 275 -2.79 -11.21 -9.42
C GLN A 275 -3.66 -11.36 -8.18
N SER A 276 -4.64 -12.26 -8.25
CA SER A 276 -5.40 -12.66 -7.07
C SER A 276 -4.60 -13.70 -6.30
N LEU A 277 -4.22 -13.39 -5.07
CA LEU A 277 -3.63 -14.36 -4.17
C LEU A 277 -4.76 -15.28 -3.69
N ASN A 278 -4.79 -16.47 -4.26
CA ASN A 278 -5.49 -17.66 -3.75
C ASN A 278 -6.85 -17.37 -3.13
N LEU A 279 -7.81 -16.95 -3.96
CA LEU A 279 -9.20 -16.98 -3.56
C LEU A 279 -9.53 -18.44 -3.23
N ARG A 280 -9.60 -18.79 -1.93
CA ARG A 280 -10.20 -20.07 -1.55
C ARG A 280 -11.59 -20.01 -2.16
N ARG A 281 -11.97 -21.03 -2.93
CA ARG A 281 -13.26 -21.13 -3.63
C ARG A 281 -14.39 -21.24 -2.59
N ALA A 282 -14.63 -20.17 -1.85
CA ALA A 282 -15.64 -20.04 -0.85
C ALA A 282 -16.82 -19.33 -1.51
N ASN A 283 -17.98 -19.95 -1.46
CA ASN A 283 -19.23 -19.34 -1.92
C ASN A 283 -19.68 -18.15 -1.04
N LYS A 284 -18.86 -17.72 -0.07
CA LYS A 284 -19.10 -16.58 0.79
C LYS A 284 -17.86 -15.70 0.76
N ILE A 285 -18.05 -14.45 0.36
CA ILE A 285 -17.00 -13.45 0.17
C ILE A 285 -17.34 -12.28 1.08
N GLN A 286 -16.48 -11.93 2.02
CA GLN A 286 -16.61 -10.65 2.74
C GLN A 286 -15.72 -9.61 2.05
N CYS A 287 -16.29 -8.46 1.69
CA CYS A 287 -15.62 -7.36 1.02
C CYS A 287 -15.45 -6.19 2.00
N ASP A 288 -14.31 -5.49 1.92
CA ASP A 288 -13.97 -4.31 2.72
C ASP A 288 -14.93 -3.13 2.45
N TYR A 289 -15.03 -2.21 3.43
CA TYR A 289 -15.86 -1.00 3.36
C TYR A 289 -15.21 0.14 2.55
N SER A 290 -13.97 -0.02 2.08
CA SER A 290 -13.36 0.91 1.12
C SER A 290 -14.10 0.91 -0.22
N PRO A 291 -14.00 1.99 -1.02
CA PRO A 291 -14.66 2.08 -2.34
C PRO A 291 -14.40 0.86 -3.24
N TRP A 292 -13.20 0.28 -3.12
CA TRP A 292 -12.75 -0.86 -3.90
C TRP A 292 -13.42 -2.16 -3.49
N GLY A 293 -13.54 -2.39 -2.18
CA GLY A 293 -14.26 -3.53 -1.63
C GLY A 293 -15.75 -3.45 -1.93
N VAL A 294 -16.35 -2.25 -1.84
CA VAL A 294 -17.76 -2.05 -2.18
C VAL A 294 -18.03 -2.27 -3.67
N LEU A 295 -17.14 -1.82 -4.57
CA LEU A 295 -17.24 -2.12 -5.99
C LEU A 295 -17.09 -3.62 -6.29
N LEU A 296 -16.29 -4.36 -5.50
CA LEU A 296 -16.21 -5.81 -5.64
C LEU A 296 -17.55 -6.45 -5.28
N ALA A 297 -18.13 -6.07 -4.14
CA ALA A 297 -19.44 -6.57 -3.73
C ALA A 297 -20.52 -6.24 -4.78
N TYR A 298 -20.52 -5.03 -5.33
CA TYR A 298 -21.38 -4.63 -6.45
C TYR A 298 -21.21 -5.55 -7.66
N THR A 299 -19.97 -5.82 -8.04
CA THR A 299 -19.62 -6.71 -9.16
C THR A 299 -20.15 -8.12 -8.95
N LEU A 300 -19.99 -8.66 -7.74
CA LEU A 300 -20.44 -10.01 -7.38
C LEU A 300 -21.97 -10.14 -7.35
N VAL A 301 -22.66 -9.16 -6.78
CA VAL A 301 -24.14 -9.14 -6.74
C VAL A 301 -24.72 -9.01 -8.14
N LYS A 302 -24.20 -8.07 -8.94
CA LYS A 302 -24.76 -7.75 -10.26
C LYS A 302 -24.37 -8.75 -11.35
N GLY A 303 -23.12 -9.21 -11.35
CA GLY A 303 -22.57 -10.08 -12.40
C GLY A 303 -22.73 -11.57 -12.13
N PHE A 304 -22.85 -11.97 -10.86
CA PHE A 304 -22.73 -13.38 -10.45
C PHE A 304 -23.84 -13.83 -9.50
N ALA A 305 -24.97 -13.11 -9.48
CA ALA A 305 -26.15 -13.42 -8.66
C ALA A 305 -25.85 -13.57 -7.16
N GLY A 306 -24.88 -12.80 -6.66
CA GLY A 306 -24.56 -12.75 -5.25
C GLY A 306 -25.71 -12.19 -4.40
N ILE A 307 -25.89 -12.74 -3.21
CA ILE A 307 -26.86 -12.29 -2.21
C ILE A 307 -26.10 -11.46 -1.16
N PRO A 308 -26.34 -10.14 -1.10
CA PRO A 308 -25.59 -9.26 -0.20
C PRO A 308 -26.17 -9.24 1.22
N GLN A 309 -25.28 -9.04 2.17
CA GLN A 309 -25.56 -8.78 3.57
C GLN A 309 -24.58 -7.73 4.08
N LEU A 310 -25.08 -6.67 4.67
CA LEU A 310 -24.25 -5.69 5.37
C LEU A 310 -23.90 -6.21 6.76
N ASP A 311 -22.63 -6.09 7.14
CA ASP A 311 -22.09 -6.46 8.46
C ASP A 311 -21.46 -5.23 9.09
N ASP A 312 -22.16 -4.65 10.06
CA ASP A 312 -21.71 -3.52 10.87
C ASP A 312 -20.91 -4.08 12.06
N VAL A 313 -19.59 -3.98 11.97
CA VAL A 313 -18.70 -4.58 12.96
C VAL A 313 -18.70 -3.84 14.30
N PHE A 314 -19.03 -2.55 14.28
CA PHE A 314 -19.05 -1.74 15.50
C PHE A 314 -20.31 -2.01 16.31
N ASN A 315 -21.46 -2.07 15.65
CA ASN A 315 -22.74 -2.32 16.30
C ASN A 315 -23.10 -3.82 16.36
N LYS A 316 -22.27 -4.69 15.78
CA LYS A 316 -22.49 -6.15 15.67
C LYS A 316 -23.84 -6.48 15.04
N LYS A 317 -24.26 -5.68 14.05
CA LYS A 317 -25.56 -5.81 13.38
C LYS A 317 -25.38 -6.31 11.95
N ARG A 318 -26.25 -7.22 11.55
CA ARG A 318 -26.32 -7.72 10.18
C ARG A 318 -27.64 -7.34 9.54
N LYS A 319 -27.58 -6.86 8.30
CA LYS A 319 -28.76 -6.49 7.52
C LYS A 319 -28.71 -7.17 6.16
N TYR A 320 -29.69 -8.03 5.89
CA TYR A 320 -29.89 -8.57 4.56
C TYR A 320 -30.53 -7.51 3.67
N LEU A 321 -30.03 -7.41 2.44
CA LEU A 321 -30.62 -6.58 1.40
C LEU A 321 -30.91 -7.48 0.21
N ASP A 322 -32.02 -7.23 -0.49
CA ASP A 322 -32.18 -7.77 -1.83
C ASP A 322 -31.17 -7.10 -2.78
N ALA A 323 -30.89 -7.76 -3.91
CA ALA A 323 -29.90 -7.29 -4.86
C ALA A 323 -30.20 -5.87 -5.38
N SER A 324 -31.47 -5.54 -5.66
CA SER A 324 -31.83 -4.24 -6.21
C SER A 324 -31.59 -3.10 -5.22
N THR A 325 -31.98 -3.31 -3.96
CA THR A 325 -31.75 -2.34 -2.88
C THR A 325 -30.27 -2.13 -2.62
N PHE A 326 -29.47 -3.20 -2.61
CA PHE A 326 -28.02 -3.09 -2.43
C PHE A 326 -27.36 -2.32 -3.58
N LEU A 327 -27.68 -2.65 -4.83
CA LEU A 327 -27.08 -1.97 -5.99
C LEU A 327 -27.43 -0.48 -6.01
N GLN A 328 -28.67 -0.12 -5.67
CA GLN A 328 -29.08 1.29 -5.55
C GLN A 328 -28.31 1.99 -4.42
N LEU A 329 -28.18 1.36 -3.25
CA LEU A 329 -27.42 1.93 -2.13
C LEU A 329 -25.96 2.22 -2.50
N VAL A 330 -25.32 1.32 -3.24
CA VAL A 330 -23.96 1.53 -3.73
C VAL A 330 -23.90 2.67 -4.75
N GLU A 331 -24.85 2.75 -5.68
CA GLU A 331 -24.90 3.86 -6.65
C GLU A 331 -25.17 5.22 -5.98
N ASP A 332 -26.00 5.25 -4.93
CA ASP A 332 -26.28 6.46 -4.14
C ASP A 332 -25.08 6.90 -3.29
N SER A 333 -24.15 5.98 -2.98
CA SER A 333 -22.89 6.31 -2.30
C SER A 333 -21.85 6.97 -3.21
N MET A 334 -22.07 7.02 -4.52
CA MET A 334 -21.14 7.60 -5.48
C MET A 334 -21.59 8.99 -5.93
N GLU A 335 -20.67 9.96 -5.97
CA GLU A 335 -20.98 11.28 -6.57
C GLU A 335 -20.77 11.30 -8.09
N LYS A 336 -21.60 12.09 -8.78
CA LYS A 336 -21.48 12.38 -10.21
C LYS A 336 -20.83 13.75 -10.41
N GLU A 337 -20.09 13.88 -11.51
CA GLU A 337 -19.50 15.14 -12.01
C GLU A 337 -20.54 16.25 -12.26
#